data_AF-A0A1S1LZD1-F1
#
_entry.id   AF-A0A1S1LZD1-F1
#
_cell.length_a   1.000
_cell.length_b   1.000
_cell.length_c   1.000
_cell.angle_alpha   90.00
_cell.angle_beta   90.00
_cell.angle_gamma   90.00
#
_symmetry.space_group_name_H-M   'P 1'
#
loop_
_entity.id
_entity.type
_entity.pdbx_description
1 polymer ?
#
loop_
_entity_poly.entity_id
_entity_poly.type
_entity_poly.pdbx_seq_one_letter_code
_entity_poly.pdbx_strand_id
1 'polypeptide(L)'
;MEASSGKVVRHRLNRGGNRDANRALHTILVVRMHRHQPTRDYIARRLAEGKTKKEAMRCLKRYIAREVFHAIQESSETAPRR
;
A
#
# COMPACT_ATOMS: atom_id res chain seq x y z
N MET A 1 34.84 8.47 -14.65
CA MET A 1 33.83 7.39 -14.65
C MET A 1 32.64 7.89 -13.85
N GLU A 2 31.54 8.20 -14.53
CA GLU A 2 30.37 8.88 -13.96
C GLU A 2 29.49 7.93 -13.14
N ALA A 3 29.09 8.35 -11.95
CA ALA A 3 28.14 7.66 -11.08
C ALA A 3 26.84 8.46 -10.99
N SER A 4 25.73 7.80 -11.34
CA SER A 4 24.33 8.22 -11.19
C SER A 4 23.83 9.38 -12.09
N SER A 5 23.17 9.02 -13.19
CA SER A 5 22.30 9.94 -13.96
C SER A 5 21.04 10.31 -13.15
N GLY A 6 21.03 11.53 -12.63
CA GLY A 6 20.05 12.05 -11.66
C GLY A 6 18.65 12.35 -12.21
N LYS A 7 17.83 11.34 -12.50
CA LYS A 7 16.38 11.53 -12.79
C LYS A 7 15.41 10.56 -12.09
N VAL A 8 15.86 9.79 -11.10
CA VAL A 8 14.98 8.83 -10.39
C VAL A 8 14.94 9.11 -8.89
N VAL A 9 13.91 9.82 -8.42
CA VAL A 9 13.63 9.99 -6.99
C VAL A 9 13.08 8.68 -6.43
N ARG A 10 13.97 7.82 -5.90
CA ARG A 10 13.57 6.61 -5.17
C ARG A 10 13.47 6.91 -3.68
N HIS A 11 12.25 6.88 -3.14
CA HIS A 11 12.05 6.91 -1.69
C HIS A 11 12.61 5.64 -1.04
N ARG A 12 13.45 5.80 -0.01
CA ARG A 12 14.02 4.70 0.78
C ARG A 12 12.91 3.85 1.39
N LEU A 13 13.06 2.51 1.32
CA LEU A 13 12.15 1.57 1.97
C LEU A 13 12.40 1.59 3.49
N ASN A 14 11.36 1.89 4.27
CA ASN A 14 11.37 1.62 5.71
C ASN A 14 11.11 0.13 5.97
N ARG A 15 12.00 -0.52 6.73
CA ARG A 15 11.90 -1.95 7.12
C ARG A 15 11.41 -2.15 8.57
N GLY A 16 11.30 -1.08 9.36
CA GLY A 16 10.86 -1.13 10.75
C GLY A 16 9.34 -1.16 10.93
N GLY A 17 8.91 -1.16 12.19
CA GLY A 17 7.50 -1.12 12.60
C GLY A 17 6.93 -2.48 13.03
N ASN A 18 5.62 -2.51 13.30
CA ASN A 18 4.92 -3.72 13.73
C ASN A 18 4.84 -4.74 12.57
N ARG A 19 5.40 -5.94 12.77
CA ARG A 19 5.46 -6.99 11.75
C ARG A 19 4.11 -7.62 11.47
N ASP A 20 3.27 -7.80 12.48
CA ASP A 20 1.95 -8.41 12.35
C ASP A 20 0.99 -7.52 11.59
N ALA A 21 0.95 -6.23 11.93
CA ALA A 21 0.20 -5.23 11.18
C ALA A 21 0.66 -5.17 9.72
N ASN A 22 1.97 -5.21 9.49
CA ASN A 22 2.54 -5.22 8.14
C ASN A 22 2.16 -6.48 7.35
N ARG A 23 2.08 -7.64 8.01
CA ARG A 23 1.64 -8.91 7.42
C ARG A 23 0.15 -8.86 7.09
N ALA A 24 -0.70 -8.39 8.00
CA ALA A 24 -2.14 -8.25 7.76
C ALA A 24 -2.43 -7.36 6.53
N LEU A 25 -1.79 -6.19 6.44
CA LEU A 25 -1.91 -5.31 5.28
C LEU A 25 -1.42 -5.96 3.98
N HIS A 26 -0.38 -6.81 4.06
CA HIS A 26 0.10 -7.55 2.91
C HIS A 26 -0.91 -8.64 2.46
N THR A 27 -1.50 -9.36 3.40
CA THR A 27 -2.55 -10.35 3.11
C THR A 27 -3.75 -9.70 2.43
N ILE A 28 -4.26 -8.58 2.96
CA ILE A 28 -5.37 -7.83 2.34
C ILE A 28 -5.02 -7.43 0.91
N LEU A 29 -3.79 -6.93 0.69
CA LEU A 29 -3.31 -6.58 -0.64
C LEU A 29 -3.37 -7.78 -1.60
N VAL A 30 -2.84 -8.93 -1.20
CA VAL A 30 -2.80 -10.13 -2.06
C VAL A 30 -4.21 -10.58 -2.43
N VAL A 31 -5.13 -10.60 -1.46
CA VAL A 31 -6.53 -10.95 -1.68
C VAL A 31 -7.20 -9.96 -2.64
N ARG A 32 -7.02 -8.65 -2.43
CA ARG A 32 -7.59 -7.61 -3.30
C ARG A 32 -7.06 -7.67 -4.72
N MET A 33 -5.78 -7.98 -4.93
CA MET A 33 -5.25 -8.17 -6.28
C MET A 33 -5.93 -9.32 -7.03
N HIS A 34 -6.47 -10.31 -6.32
CA HIS A 34 -7.10 -11.48 -6.91
C HIS A 34 -8.61 -11.33 -7.07
N ARG A 35 -9.29 -10.66 -6.13
CA ARG A 35 -10.75 -10.61 -6.03
C ARG A 35 -11.37 -9.24 -6.24
N HIS A 36 -10.59 -8.15 -6.21
CA HIS A 36 -11.11 -6.78 -6.25
C HIS A 36 -10.73 -6.08 -7.55
N GLN A 37 -11.71 -5.94 -8.45
CA GLN A 37 -11.50 -5.35 -9.78
C GLN A 37 -10.89 -3.94 -9.74
N PRO A 38 -11.37 -2.99 -8.90
CA PRO A 38 -10.77 -1.65 -8.83
C PRO A 38 -9.29 -1.66 -8.41
N THR A 39 -8.87 -2.64 -7.60
CA THR A 39 -7.46 -2.79 -7.22
C THR A 39 -6.62 -3.29 -8.39
N ARG A 40 -7.16 -4.18 -9.24
CA ARG A 40 -6.48 -4.65 -10.44
C ARG A 40 -6.28 -3.49 -11.42
N ASP A 41 -7.31 -2.69 -11.63
CA ASP A 41 -7.27 -1.53 -12.52
C ASP A 41 -6.29 -0.48 -12.02
N TYR A 42 -6.27 -0.22 -10.70
CA TYR A 42 -5.28 0.66 -10.09
C TYR A 42 -3.85 0.18 -10.34
N ILE A 43 -3.57 -1.11 -10.15
CA ILE A 43 -2.23 -1.67 -10.39
C ILE A 43 -1.86 -1.57 -11.87
N ALA A 44 -2.78 -1.92 -12.78
CA ALA A 44 -2.55 -1.81 -14.21
C ALA A 44 -2.18 -0.37 -14.60
N ARG A 45 -2.92 0.62 -14.08
CA ARG A 45 -2.59 2.04 -14.27
C ARG A 45 -1.21 2.40 -13.72
N ARG A 46 -0.86 1.96 -12.50
CA ARG A 46 0.47 2.24 -11.92
C ARG A 46 1.60 1.62 -12.76
N LEU A 47 1.39 0.44 -13.33
CA LEU A 47 2.35 -0.22 -14.22
C LEU A 47 2.49 0.54 -15.54
N ALA A 48 1.38 1.02 -16.12
CA ALA A 48 1.39 1.85 -17.32
C ALA A 48 2.12 3.19 -17.12
N GLU A 49 2.08 3.76 -15.91
CA GLU A 49 2.86 4.94 -15.51
C GLU A 49 4.37 4.66 -15.29
N GLY A 50 4.84 3.44 -15.61
CA GLY A 50 6.26 3.07 -15.51
C GLY A 50 6.73 2.64 -14.11
N LYS A 51 5.81 2.44 -13.14
CA LYS A 51 6.21 1.88 -11.85
C LYS A 51 6.45 0.39 -11.96
N THR A 52 7.44 -0.11 -11.22
CA THR A 52 7.60 -1.55 -11.02
C THR A 52 6.42 -2.12 -10.23
N LYS A 53 6.14 -3.42 -10.41
CA LYS A 53 5.11 -4.13 -9.62
C LYS A 53 5.29 -3.93 -8.11
N LYS A 54 6.53 -3.96 -7.62
CA LYS A 54 6.85 -3.74 -6.19
C LYS A 54 6.48 -2.32 -5.74
N GLU A 55 6.72 -1.31 -6.57
CA GLU A 55 6.34 0.08 -6.26
C GLU A 55 4.83 0.29 -6.31
N ALA A 56 4.15 -0.31 -7.29
CA ALA A 56 2.68 -0.29 -7.36
C ALA A 56 2.05 -0.94 -6.12
N MET A 57 2.53 -2.12 -5.71
CA MET A 57 2.11 -2.80 -4.48
C MET A 57 2.38 -1.94 -3.23
N ARG A 58 3.53 -1.27 -3.13
CA ARG A 58 3.80 -0.35 -2.01
C ARG A 58 2.84 0.83 -1.98
N CYS A 59 2.51 1.40 -3.14
CA CYS A 59 1.51 2.48 -3.22
C CYS A 59 0.16 1.97 -2.72
N LEU A 60 -0.29 0.82 -3.20
CA LEU A 60 -1.56 0.21 -2.79
C LEU A 60 -1.59 -0.11 -1.29
N LYS A 61 -0.50 -0.67 -0.72
CA LYS A 61 -0.42 -0.97 0.72
C LYS A 61 -0.66 0.28 1.58
N ARG A 62 -0.19 1.46 1.14
CA ARG A 62 -0.44 2.74 1.82
C ARG A 62 -1.90 3.20 1.72
N TYR A 63 -2.59 2.92 0.62
CA TYR A 63 -4.04 3.18 0.53
C TYR A 63 -4.81 2.27 1.49
N ILE A 64 -4.53 0.97 1.48
CA ILE A 64 -5.16 0.00 2.39
C ILE A 64 -4.93 0.40 3.85
N ALA A 65 -3.71 0.81 4.22
CA ALA A 65 -3.43 1.23 5.59
C ALA A 65 -4.28 2.43 6.02
N ARG A 66 -4.51 3.40 5.13
CA ARG A 66 -5.38 4.55 5.41
C ARG A 66 -6.85 4.14 5.54
N GLU A 67 -7.34 3.30 4.63
CA GLU A 67 -8.71 2.78 4.71
C GLU A 67 -8.96 2.01 6.01
N VAL A 68 -8.04 1.12 6.39
CA VAL A 68 -8.13 0.35 7.64
C VAL A 68 -8.10 1.27 8.85
N PHE A 69 -7.24 2.30 8.84
CA PHE A 69 -7.21 3.28 9.92
C PHE A 69 -8.56 3.98 10.08
N HIS A 70 -9.15 4.49 8.99
CA HIS A 70 -10.46 5.14 9.04
C HIS A 70 -11.57 4.18 9.49
N ALA A 71 -11.57 2.94 8.99
CA ALA A 71 -12.56 1.93 9.39
C ALA A 71 -12.48 1.59 10.89
N ILE A 72 -11.28 1.52 11.45
CA ILE A 72 -11.07 1.31 12.89
C ILE A 72 -11.57 2.52 13.69
N GLN A 73 -11.27 3.75 13.24
CA GLN A 73 -11.75 4.96 13.91
C GLN A 73 -13.28 5.05 13.90
N GLU A 74 -13.93 4.82 12.76
CA GLU A 74 -15.39 4.81 12.62
C GLU A 74 -16.03 3.73 13.50
N SER A 75 -15.45 2.53 13.53
CA SER A 75 -15.89 1.44 14.42
C SER A 75 -15.76 1.83 15.91
N SER A 76 -14.73 2.59 16.27
CA SER A 76 -14.51 3.05 17.65
C SER A 76 -15.45 4.18 18.08
N GLU A 77 -15.95 4.96 17.12
CA GLU A 77 -16.92 6.04 17.36
C GLU A 77 -18.36 5.52 17.43
N THR A 78 -18.65 4.43 16.71
CA THR A 78 -19.97 3.79 16.71
C THR A 78 -20.19 2.89 17.95
N ALA A 79 -19.13 2.40 18.59
CA ALA A 79 -19.23 1.68 19.85
C ALA A 79 -19.42 2.67 21.02
N PRO A 80 -20.36 2.43 21.96
CA PRO A 80 -20.47 3.28 23.14
C PRO A 80 -19.14 3.23 23.90
N ARG A 81 -18.51 4.41 24.08
CA ARG A 81 -17.33 4.52 24.96
C ARG A 81 -17.73 4.02 26.34
N ARG A 82 -17.14 2.91 26.77
CA ARG A 82 -17.25 2.41 28.14
C ARG A 82 -16.53 3.34 29.10
#